data_AF-S8CFN4-F1
#
_entry.id   AF-S8CFN4-F1
#
_cell.length_a   1.000
_cell.length_b   1.000
_cell.length_c   1.000
_cell.angle_alpha   90.00
_cell.angle_beta   90.00
_cell.angle_gamma   90.00
#
_symmetry.space_group_name_H-M   'P 1'
#
loop_
_entity.id
_entity.type
_entity.pdbx_description
1 polymer ?
#
loop_
_entity_poly.entity_id
_entity_poly.type
_entity_poly.pdbx_seq_one_letter_code
_entity_poly.pdbx_strand_id
1 'polypeptide(L)'
;CDVFDGKWVIDGSYPLYNASPPCPFLERGFNCLGNGRRDKEYTRWRWKPRSCEIPRFDAVATLERLRGKRVVFVGDSLGRTQWESMICMLMGAVADKSSVYEVNGNQITKQIRHLCVRFESFNFTVEFYRSVFLVQPAPPPGQSPKRVKMVLKLDQIDSINTEWIHSDVLVFNSGHWWSTSKLFDMGWYFQFGGKIKLGMTIPRAFRLALSTWQSWLSNSAIDPRRTQVFFRTFESSHWSGGHGQKCRVTKKPSSKNEVGRRSWISDAIIAAVKNVSSSASSVGVKLLHVTPMGAFRSDAHVGSWSENPSSPPDCSHWCLPGVPDMWNEILFAVLSEKY
;
A
#
# COMPACT_ATOMS: atom_id res chain seq x y z
N CYS A 1 12.32 17.67 9.63
CA CYS A 1 10.93 18.10 9.34
C CYS A 1 10.03 16.88 9.52
N ASP A 2 8.76 17.06 9.91
CA ASP A 2 7.75 16.02 9.74
C ASP A 2 7.01 16.26 8.41
N VAL A 3 7.29 15.44 7.41
CA VAL A 3 6.61 15.52 6.09
C VAL A 3 5.17 15.00 6.13
N PHE A 4 4.77 14.32 7.21
CA PHE A 4 3.47 13.70 7.39
C PHE A 4 2.44 14.61 8.09
N ASP A 5 2.85 15.73 8.68
CA ASP A 5 1.96 16.80 9.16
C ASP A 5 1.95 18.00 8.19
N GLY A 6 0.75 18.37 7.74
CA GLY A 6 0.55 19.25 6.61
C GLY A 6 -0.91 19.45 6.24
N LYS A 7 -1.13 19.85 4.99
CA LYS A 7 -2.45 20.02 4.38
C LYS A 7 -2.40 19.78 2.88
N TRP A 8 -3.53 19.38 2.31
CA TRP A 8 -3.70 19.37 0.86
C TRP A 8 -3.87 20.79 0.32
N VAL A 9 -3.18 21.10 -0.77
CA VAL A 9 -3.27 22.36 -1.53
C VAL A 9 -3.51 22.05 -3.00
N ILE A 10 -4.19 22.96 -3.71
CA ILE A 10 -4.33 22.84 -5.16
C ILE A 10 -3.00 23.20 -5.81
N ASP A 11 -2.58 22.41 -6.80
CA ASP A 11 -1.35 22.63 -7.55
C ASP A 11 -1.61 22.48 -9.06
N GLY A 12 -1.16 23.46 -9.83
CA GLY A 12 -1.34 23.50 -11.28
C GLY A 12 -0.48 22.49 -12.05
N SER A 13 0.57 21.94 -11.43
CA SER A 13 1.44 20.93 -12.06
C SER A 13 0.89 19.50 -11.97
N TYR A 14 -0.32 19.30 -11.44
CA TYR A 14 -0.92 17.99 -11.23
C TYR A 14 -2.08 17.70 -12.20
N PRO A 15 -2.29 16.43 -12.59
CA PRO A 15 -1.56 15.23 -12.16
C PRO A 15 -0.16 15.11 -12.78
N LEU A 16 0.71 14.32 -12.14
CA LEU A 16 2.09 14.08 -12.59
C LEU A 16 2.19 13.25 -13.88
N TYR A 17 1.10 12.56 -14.26
CA TYR A 17 0.95 11.83 -15.52
C TYR A 17 -0.53 11.82 -15.94
N ASN A 18 -0.78 11.64 -17.24
CA ASN A 18 -2.14 11.50 -17.76
C ASN A 18 -2.66 10.07 -17.59
N ALA A 19 -3.94 9.92 -17.23
CA ALA A 19 -4.65 8.64 -17.23
C ALA A 19 -5.11 8.18 -18.64
N SER A 20 -4.90 9.01 -19.67
CA SER A 20 -5.34 8.78 -21.04
C SER A 20 -4.31 9.34 -22.03
N PRO A 21 -3.72 8.52 -22.92
CA PRO A 21 -3.86 7.06 -22.95
C PRO A 21 -3.40 6.44 -21.61
N PRO A 22 -4.06 5.38 -21.14
CA PRO A 22 -3.75 4.82 -19.83
C PRO A 22 -2.36 4.22 -19.81
N CYS A 23 -1.66 4.44 -18.69
CA CYS A 23 -0.51 3.65 -18.28
C CYS A 23 -0.88 2.15 -18.40
N PRO A 24 -0.12 1.32 -19.15
CA PRO A 24 -0.53 -0.04 -19.46
C PRO A 24 -0.55 -0.98 -18.24
N PHE A 25 0.10 -0.59 -17.15
CA PHE A 25 0.12 -1.31 -15.87
C PHE A 25 -0.97 -0.86 -14.88
N LEU A 26 -1.85 0.05 -15.28
CA LEU A 26 -2.97 0.49 -14.45
C LEU A 26 -4.12 -0.53 -14.54
N GLU A 27 -4.47 -1.20 -13.43
CA GLU A 27 -5.66 -2.04 -13.40
C GLU A 27 -6.89 -1.18 -13.71
N ARG A 28 -7.75 -1.67 -14.62
CA ARG A 28 -8.99 -0.99 -15.01
C ARG A 28 -9.84 -0.57 -13.80
N GLY A 29 -9.85 -1.36 -12.73
CA GLY A 29 -10.53 -1.04 -11.48
C GLY A 29 -10.12 0.29 -10.82
N PHE A 30 -8.92 0.80 -11.08
CA PHE A 30 -8.40 2.07 -10.54
C PHE A 30 -8.37 3.21 -11.57
N ASN A 31 -8.59 2.93 -12.86
CA ASN A 31 -8.69 3.93 -13.93
C ASN A 31 -10.06 4.64 -13.95
N CYS A 32 -10.35 5.44 -12.93
CA CYS A 32 -11.65 6.10 -12.81
C CYS A 32 -12.01 6.97 -14.01
N LEU A 33 -11.05 7.70 -14.60
CA LEU A 33 -11.28 8.55 -15.77
C LEU A 33 -11.63 7.71 -17.01
N GLY A 34 -10.95 6.57 -17.21
CA GLY A 34 -11.31 5.58 -18.24
C GLY A 34 -12.69 4.96 -18.00
N ASN A 35 -13.07 4.74 -16.75
CA ASN A 35 -14.39 4.23 -16.34
C ASN A 35 -15.47 5.34 -16.28
N GLY A 36 -15.29 6.45 -16.99
CA GLY A 36 -16.31 7.49 -17.17
C GLY A 36 -16.40 8.54 -16.06
N ARG A 37 -15.45 8.61 -15.13
CA ARG A 37 -15.36 9.74 -14.18
C ARG A 37 -15.07 11.04 -14.93
N ARG A 38 -15.92 12.05 -14.74
CA ARG A 38 -15.86 13.32 -15.49
C ARG A 38 -15.17 14.45 -14.72
N ASP A 39 -15.24 14.45 -13.39
CA ASP A 39 -14.56 15.44 -12.56
C ASP A 39 -13.06 15.14 -12.46
N LYS A 40 -12.23 16.14 -12.73
CA LYS A 40 -10.76 16.04 -12.69
C LYS A 40 -10.13 16.80 -11.53
N GLU A 41 -10.92 17.53 -10.72
CA GLU A 41 -10.37 18.35 -9.63
C GLU A 41 -9.65 17.51 -8.56
N TYR A 42 -10.07 16.26 -8.32
CA TYR A 42 -9.45 15.37 -7.35
C TYR A 42 -7.98 15.04 -7.66
N THR A 43 -7.56 15.12 -8.92
CA THR A 43 -6.16 14.83 -9.32
C THR A 43 -5.22 16.01 -9.04
N ARG A 44 -5.74 17.23 -8.81
CA ARG A 44 -4.98 18.49 -8.74
C ARG A 44 -4.49 18.87 -7.34
N TRP A 45 -4.43 17.92 -6.41
CA TRP A 45 -4.09 18.19 -5.01
C TRP A 45 -2.71 17.64 -4.67
N ARG A 46 -1.82 18.52 -4.20
CA ARG A 46 -0.49 18.20 -3.63
C ARG A 46 -0.56 18.27 -2.10
N TRP A 47 0.17 17.40 -1.41
CA TRP A 47 0.38 17.54 0.03
C TRP A 47 1.51 18.53 0.30
N LYS A 48 1.24 19.52 1.15
CA LYS A 48 2.24 20.48 1.63
C LYS A 48 2.43 20.29 3.14
N PRO A 49 3.62 19.86 3.61
CA PRO A 49 3.92 19.83 5.04
C PRO A 49 3.85 21.21 5.68
N ARG A 50 3.72 21.27 7.02
CA ARG A 50 3.68 22.57 7.73
C ARG A 50 5.02 23.27 7.84
N SER A 51 6.10 22.49 7.99
CA SER A 51 7.42 22.97 8.42
C SER A 51 8.54 22.76 7.38
N CYS A 52 8.23 22.25 6.20
CA CYS A 52 9.14 22.13 5.06
C CYS A 52 8.37 21.94 3.75
N GLU A 53 9.10 21.87 2.63
CA GLU A 53 8.59 21.47 1.32
C GLU A 53 9.04 20.05 0.98
N ILE A 54 8.18 19.29 0.31
CA ILE A 54 8.58 18.05 -0.35
C ILE A 54 9.16 18.43 -1.72
N PRO A 55 10.34 17.91 -2.11
CA PRO A 55 10.90 18.14 -3.44
C PRO A 55 9.90 17.85 -4.56
N ARG A 56 10.04 18.55 -5.70
CA ARG A 56 9.24 18.23 -6.89
C ARG A 56 9.65 16.87 -7.43
N PHE A 57 8.68 16.08 -7.87
CA PHE A 57 8.97 14.81 -8.53
C PHE A 57 9.71 15.06 -9.85
N ASP A 58 10.94 14.57 -9.93
CA ASP A 58 11.71 14.47 -11.16
C ASP A 58 11.78 12.99 -11.54
N ALA A 59 11.05 12.62 -12.59
CA ALA A 59 10.99 11.24 -13.06
C ALA A 59 12.34 10.77 -13.63
N VAL A 60 13.12 11.65 -14.29
CA VAL A 60 14.43 11.29 -14.86
C VAL A 60 15.44 11.04 -13.74
N ALA A 61 15.56 11.97 -12.78
CA ALA A 61 16.45 11.80 -11.64
C ALA A 61 16.05 10.60 -10.76
N THR A 62 14.76 10.29 -10.67
CA THR A 62 14.28 9.11 -9.92
C THR A 62 14.60 7.81 -10.66
N LEU A 63 14.40 7.74 -11.98
CA LEU A 63 14.79 6.58 -12.81
C LEU A 63 16.29 6.28 -12.68
N GLU A 64 17.15 7.31 -12.74
CA GLU A 64 18.60 7.16 -12.51
C GLU A 64 18.95 6.72 -11.09
N ARG A 65 18.29 7.29 -10.06
CA ARG A 65 18.49 6.87 -8.65
C ARG A 65 18.02 5.44 -8.39
N LEU A 66 17.11 4.90 -9.19
CA LEU A 66 16.66 3.51 -9.14
C LEU A 66 17.47 2.56 -10.03
N ARG A 67 18.39 3.05 -10.86
CA ARG A 67 19.21 2.23 -11.76
C ARG A 67 19.90 1.08 -11.02
N GLY A 68 19.75 -0.15 -11.52
CA GLY A 68 20.35 -1.36 -10.94
C GLY A 68 19.66 -1.93 -9.69
N LYS A 69 18.47 -1.47 -9.30
CA LYS A 69 17.83 -1.81 -8.01
C LYS A 69 16.60 -2.71 -8.13
N ARG A 70 16.19 -3.29 -7.00
CA ARG A 70 14.88 -3.93 -6.80
C ARG A 70 14.05 -3.14 -5.80
N VAL A 71 12.92 -2.59 -6.24
CA VAL A 71 11.91 -1.95 -5.38
C VAL A 71 10.75 -2.91 -5.20
N VAL A 72 10.43 -3.27 -3.96
CA VAL A 72 9.46 -4.33 -3.66
C VAL A 72 8.37 -3.84 -2.72
N PHE A 73 7.11 -4.01 -3.11
CA PHE A 73 5.93 -3.76 -2.30
C PHE A 73 5.35 -5.09 -1.78
N VAL A 74 5.07 -5.17 -0.47
CA VAL A 74 4.55 -6.39 0.18
C VAL A 74 3.30 -6.04 0.98
N GLY A 75 2.18 -6.67 0.69
CA GLY A 75 0.93 -6.37 1.40
C GLY A 75 -0.36 -6.68 0.66
N ASP A 76 -1.36 -5.82 0.85
CA ASP A 76 -2.70 -5.96 0.29
C ASP A 76 -2.88 -5.15 -1.01
N SER A 77 -4.13 -5.08 -1.51
CA SER A 77 -4.46 -4.41 -2.77
C SER A 77 -4.19 -2.90 -2.76
N LEU A 78 -4.11 -2.25 -1.59
CA LEU A 78 -3.74 -0.84 -1.49
C LEU A 78 -2.22 -0.66 -1.62
N GLY A 79 -1.43 -1.67 -1.21
CA GLY A 79 -0.01 -1.76 -1.55
C GLY A 79 0.17 -1.80 -3.06
N ARG A 80 -0.63 -2.64 -3.74
CA ARG A 80 -0.65 -2.74 -5.20
C ARG A 80 -1.03 -1.43 -5.90
N THR A 81 -2.04 -0.69 -5.42
CA THR A 81 -2.39 0.62 -6.01
C THR A 81 -1.22 1.62 -5.94
N GLN A 82 -0.39 1.58 -4.89
CA GLN A 82 0.83 2.41 -4.83
C GLN A 82 1.93 1.91 -5.79
N TRP A 83 2.08 0.60 -5.94
CA TRP A 83 2.98 -0.02 -6.92
C TRP A 83 2.60 0.36 -8.38
N GLU A 84 1.31 0.29 -8.73
CA GLU A 84 0.80 0.73 -10.05
C GLU A 84 1.08 2.22 -10.28
N SER A 85 0.76 3.08 -9.29
CA SER A 85 1.08 4.51 -9.30
C SER A 85 2.56 4.78 -9.55
N MET A 86 3.46 4.07 -8.85
CA MET A 86 4.91 4.24 -8.99
C MET A 86 5.36 3.96 -10.43
N ILE A 87 4.89 2.86 -11.01
CA ILE A 87 5.22 2.49 -12.39
C ILE A 87 4.74 3.59 -13.34
N CYS A 88 3.49 4.04 -13.21
CA CYS A 88 2.92 5.05 -14.10
C CYS A 88 3.61 6.43 -13.99
N MET A 89 4.02 6.84 -12.79
CA MET A 89 4.84 8.03 -12.57
C MET A 89 6.20 7.95 -13.25
N LEU A 90 6.92 6.83 -13.07
CA LEU A 90 8.25 6.62 -13.63
C LEU A 90 8.20 6.46 -15.16
N MET A 91 7.20 5.74 -15.69
CA MET A 91 6.99 5.57 -17.13
C MET A 91 6.84 6.90 -17.87
N GLY A 92 6.41 7.98 -17.22
CA GLY A 92 6.29 9.31 -17.83
C GLY A 92 7.55 9.74 -18.59
N ALA A 93 8.72 9.55 -17.99
CA ALA A 93 10.01 9.98 -18.54
C ALA A 93 10.80 8.93 -19.33
N VAL A 94 10.34 7.68 -19.41
CA VAL A 94 11.01 6.65 -20.24
C VAL A 94 10.80 6.96 -21.72
N ALA A 95 11.86 7.04 -22.52
CA ALA A 95 11.73 7.35 -23.96
C ALA A 95 11.06 6.21 -24.74
N ASP A 96 11.67 5.02 -24.71
CA ASP A 96 11.08 3.81 -25.27
C ASP A 96 10.14 3.15 -24.26
N LYS A 97 8.82 3.26 -24.47
CA LYS A 97 7.84 2.64 -23.58
C LYS A 97 7.83 1.10 -23.65
N SER A 98 8.38 0.50 -24.72
CA SER A 98 8.45 -0.96 -24.86
C SER A 98 9.54 -1.58 -23.98
N SER A 99 10.52 -0.78 -23.52
CA SER A 99 11.51 -1.18 -22.53
C SER A 99 10.94 -1.32 -21.11
N VAL A 100 9.63 -1.09 -20.91
CA VAL A 100 8.92 -1.32 -19.65
C VAL A 100 7.87 -2.42 -19.82
N TYR A 101 8.06 -3.55 -19.14
CA TYR A 101 7.22 -4.76 -19.31
C TYR A 101 7.10 -5.58 -18.01
N GLU A 102 6.03 -6.37 -17.88
CA GLU A 102 5.94 -7.38 -16.80
C GLU A 102 6.75 -8.62 -17.20
N VAL A 103 7.67 -9.03 -16.33
CA VAL A 103 8.75 -10.00 -16.64
C VAL A 103 8.23 -11.39 -17.02
N ASN A 104 7.05 -11.76 -16.54
CA ASN A 104 6.45 -13.08 -16.74
C ASN A 104 5.29 -13.04 -17.76
N GLY A 105 4.99 -11.89 -18.36
CA GLY A 105 3.82 -11.69 -19.21
C GLY A 105 2.48 -11.74 -18.46
N ASN A 106 2.50 -11.59 -17.13
CA ASN A 106 1.29 -11.69 -16.31
C ASN A 106 0.32 -10.52 -16.54
N GLN A 107 -0.97 -10.83 -16.63
CA GLN A 107 -2.01 -9.81 -16.52
C GLN A 107 -2.21 -9.41 -15.05
N ILE A 108 -2.29 -8.10 -14.80
CA ILE A 108 -2.54 -7.54 -13.47
C ILE A 108 -3.98 -7.88 -13.06
N THR A 109 -4.12 -8.74 -12.05
CA THR A 109 -5.41 -9.21 -11.53
C THR A 109 -5.44 -9.16 -10.01
N LYS A 110 -6.64 -9.21 -9.42
CA LYS A 110 -6.87 -9.03 -7.96
C LYS A 110 -6.36 -10.19 -7.10
N GLN A 111 -6.05 -11.33 -7.70
CA GLN A 111 -5.65 -12.57 -7.05
C GLN A 111 -4.16 -12.90 -7.21
N ILE A 112 -3.46 -12.27 -8.17
CA ILE A 112 -2.08 -12.65 -8.51
C ILE A 112 -1.13 -12.50 -7.33
N ARG A 113 -0.29 -13.51 -7.08
CA ARG A 113 0.60 -13.51 -5.90
C ARG A 113 1.84 -12.65 -6.07
N HIS A 114 2.36 -12.53 -7.29
CA HIS A 114 3.57 -11.79 -7.61
C HIS A 114 3.41 -11.08 -8.96
N LEU A 115 3.87 -9.83 -9.04
CA LEU A 115 4.01 -9.04 -10.27
C LEU A 115 5.40 -8.40 -10.26
N CYS A 116 6.12 -8.44 -11.38
CA CYS A 116 7.43 -7.81 -11.52
C CYS A 116 7.48 -7.01 -12.82
N VAL A 117 7.57 -5.68 -12.73
CA VAL A 117 7.74 -4.79 -13.89
C VAL A 117 9.20 -4.35 -13.99
N ARG A 118 9.84 -4.67 -15.11
CA ARG A 118 11.19 -4.29 -15.48
C ARG A 118 11.18 -2.91 -16.14
N PHE A 119 12.13 -2.05 -15.80
CA PHE A 119 12.48 -0.84 -16.55
C PHE A 119 13.85 -1.07 -17.20
N GLU A 120 13.87 -1.63 -18.41
CA GLU A 120 15.07 -2.23 -19.01
C GLU A 120 16.17 -1.21 -19.28
N SER A 121 15.83 -0.04 -19.81
CA SER A 121 16.78 1.07 -20.05
C SER A 121 17.49 1.56 -18.77
N PHE A 122 16.96 1.20 -17.59
CA PHE A 122 17.51 1.54 -16.28
C PHE A 122 17.91 0.30 -15.46
N ASN A 123 17.77 -0.91 -16.00
CA ASN A 123 18.10 -2.18 -15.33
C ASN A 123 17.58 -2.26 -13.88
N PHE A 124 16.31 -1.96 -13.64
CA PHE A 124 15.69 -2.09 -12.31
C PHE A 124 14.30 -2.70 -12.38
N THR A 125 13.80 -3.21 -11.25
CA THR A 125 12.45 -3.78 -11.13
C THR A 125 11.61 -3.04 -10.08
N VAL A 126 10.30 -2.98 -10.34
CA VAL A 126 9.28 -2.60 -9.38
C VAL A 126 8.34 -3.80 -9.22
N GLU A 127 8.33 -4.40 -8.02
CA GLU A 127 7.71 -5.69 -7.74
C GLU A 127 6.61 -5.57 -6.70
N PHE A 128 5.59 -6.43 -6.78
CA PHE A 128 4.50 -6.49 -5.82
C PHE A 128 4.20 -7.92 -5.37
N TYR A 129 4.03 -8.10 -4.07
CA TYR A 129 3.86 -9.37 -3.39
C TYR A 129 2.71 -9.31 -2.35
N ARG A 130 1.44 -9.42 -2.79
CA ARG A 130 0.51 -10.50 -2.40
C ARG A 130 0.04 -10.74 -0.93
N SER A 131 0.85 -10.34 0.03
CA SER A 131 0.89 -10.77 1.43
C SER A 131 -0.08 -9.97 2.29
N VAL A 132 -1.36 -10.04 1.95
CA VAL A 132 -2.46 -9.27 2.55
C VAL A 132 -2.36 -9.12 4.08
N PHE A 133 -2.02 -10.21 4.77
CA PHE A 133 -1.96 -10.28 6.23
C PHE A 133 -0.52 -10.30 6.79
N LEU A 134 0.51 -10.28 5.93
CA LEU A 134 1.94 -10.54 6.22
C LEU A 134 2.27 -11.93 6.79
N VAL A 135 1.34 -12.56 7.51
CA VAL A 135 1.45 -13.90 8.09
C VAL A 135 0.79 -14.98 7.24
N GLN A 136 1.23 -16.22 7.42
CA GLN A 136 0.89 -17.37 6.59
C GLN A 136 -0.61 -17.75 6.66
N PRO A 137 -1.37 -17.68 5.55
CA PRO A 137 -2.66 -18.36 5.43
C PRO A 137 -2.43 -19.86 5.24
N ALA A 138 -3.24 -20.71 5.87
CA ALA A 138 -3.15 -22.16 5.75
C ALA A 138 -4.53 -22.84 5.84
N PRO A 139 -4.68 -24.06 5.31
CA PRO A 139 -5.81 -24.92 5.63
C PRO A 139 -5.93 -25.12 7.15
N PRO A 140 -7.16 -25.24 7.68
CA PRO A 140 -7.36 -25.52 9.09
C PRO A 140 -6.87 -26.93 9.46
N PRO A 141 -6.35 -27.16 10.68
CA PRO A 141 -6.02 -28.51 11.16
C PRO A 141 -7.20 -29.48 11.06
N GLY A 142 -6.91 -30.77 10.84
CA GLY A 142 -7.93 -31.81 10.99
C GLY A 142 -8.57 -31.74 12.38
N GLN A 143 -9.90 -31.96 12.46
CA GLN A 143 -10.77 -31.71 13.63
C GLN A 143 -11.17 -30.24 13.89
N SER A 144 -10.86 -29.30 12.99
CA SER A 144 -11.38 -27.92 13.11
C SER A 144 -12.91 -27.86 12.92
N PRO A 145 -13.62 -26.93 13.60
CA PRO A 145 -15.07 -26.77 13.42
C PRO A 145 -15.42 -26.42 11.97
N LYS A 146 -16.53 -26.96 11.43
CA LYS A 146 -16.96 -26.79 10.03
C LYS A 146 -17.04 -25.33 9.52
N ARG A 147 -17.21 -24.34 10.42
CA ARG A 147 -17.21 -22.90 10.09
C ARG A 147 -15.82 -22.33 9.76
N VAL A 148 -14.75 -23.02 10.15
CA VAL A 148 -13.37 -22.64 9.87
C VAL A 148 -12.98 -23.20 8.51
N LYS A 149 -12.89 -22.31 7.51
CA LYS A 149 -12.48 -22.63 6.14
C LYS A 149 -10.98 -22.44 5.93
N MET A 150 -10.39 -21.47 6.63
CA MET A 150 -8.96 -21.13 6.56
C MET A 150 -8.48 -20.65 7.93
N VAL A 151 -7.17 -20.74 8.19
CA VAL A 151 -6.53 -20.12 9.35
C VAL A 151 -5.39 -19.19 8.92
N LEU A 152 -5.23 -18.08 9.64
CA LEU A 152 -4.00 -17.28 9.62
C LEU A 152 -3.11 -17.75 10.78
N LYS A 153 -1.93 -18.28 10.46
CA LYS A 153 -0.92 -18.67 11.44
C LYS A 153 -0.17 -17.42 11.90
N LEU A 154 -0.63 -16.81 12.98
CA LEU A 154 -0.11 -15.52 13.47
C LEU A 154 1.35 -15.59 13.93
N ASP A 155 1.88 -16.79 14.13
CA ASP A 155 3.24 -17.15 14.53
C ASP A 155 4.17 -17.50 13.34
N GLN A 156 3.69 -17.38 12.09
CA GLN A 156 4.48 -17.67 10.89
C GLN A 156 4.33 -16.53 9.88
N ILE A 157 5.45 -15.95 9.43
CA ILE A 157 5.46 -15.04 8.27
C ILE A 157 5.00 -15.81 7.01
N ASP A 158 4.42 -15.11 6.03
CA ASP A 158 4.09 -15.68 4.71
C ASP A 158 5.32 -16.35 4.06
N SER A 159 5.19 -17.58 3.58
CA SER A 159 6.29 -18.48 3.21
C SER A 159 7.17 -17.96 2.07
N ILE A 160 6.61 -17.11 1.21
CA ILE A 160 7.28 -16.40 0.10
C ILE A 160 8.17 -15.23 0.57
N ASN A 161 8.38 -15.06 1.87
CA ASN A 161 9.22 -14.00 2.44
C ASN A 161 10.67 -13.99 1.93
N THR A 162 11.17 -15.13 1.45
CA THR A 162 12.51 -15.27 0.86
C THR A 162 12.70 -14.48 -0.44
N GLU A 163 11.62 -14.18 -1.18
CA GLU A 163 11.72 -13.52 -2.49
C GLU A 163 12.15 -12.05 -2.40
N TRP A 164 11.87 -11.40 -1.27
CA TRP A 164 12.04 -9.96 -1.08
C TRP A 164 13.20 -9.55 -0.15
N ILE A 165 13.93 -10.50 0.45
CA ILE A 165 15.06 -10.21 1.36
C ILE A 165 16.26 -9.53 0.67
N HIS A 166 16.40 -9.68 -0.64
CA HIS A 166 17.48 -9.09 -1.45
C HIS A 166 17.03 -7.87 -2.25
N SER A 167 16.02 -7.16 -1.75
CA SER A 167 15.54 -5.89 -2.31
C SER A 167 16.41 -4.71 -1.85
N ASP A 168 16.42 -3.63 -2.62
CA ASP A 168 17.10 -2.38 -2.26
C ASP A 168 16.14 -1.39 -1.56
N VAL A 169 14.85 -1.50 -1.87
CA VAL A 169 13.75 -0.79 -1.20
C VAL A 169 12.62 -1.78 -0.95
N LEU A 170 12.15 -1.87 0.30
CA LEU A 170 11.12 -2.81 0.71
C LEU A 170 9.98 -2.07 1.43
N VAL A 171 8.77 -2.06 0.86
CA VAL A 171 7.62 -1.29 1.35
C VAL A 171 6.50 -2.23 1.80
N PHE A 172 6.29 -2.33 3.11
CA PHE A 172 5.21 -3.12 3.71
C PHE A 172 3.92 -2.30 3.88
N ASN A 173 2.76 -2.93 3.67
CA ASN A 173 1.47 -2.46 4.17
C ASN A 173 0.57 -3.65 4.59
N SER A 174 -0.33 -3.43 5.54
CA SER A 174 -1.43 -4.36 5.82
C SER A 174 -2.51 -3.66 6.65
N GLY A 175 -3.79 -3.85 6.31
CA GLY A 175 -4.87 -3.35 7.15
C GLY A 175 -6.27 -3.67 6.68
N HIS A 176 -6.60 -3.49 5.39
CA HIS A 176 -7.99 -3.50 4.93
C HIS A 176 -8.71 -4.84 5.08
N TRP A 177 -7.97 -5.94 5.12
CA TRP A 177 -8.53 -7.27 5.36
C TRP A 177 -8.65 -7.65 6.85
N TRP A 178 -8.13 -6.83 7.78
CA TRP A 178 -8.31 -7.03 9.22
C TRP A 178 -9.68 -6.50 9.68
N SER A 179 -10.74 -7.11 9.14
CA SER A 179 -12.15 -6.78 9.42
C SER A 179 -13.00 -8.05 9.47
N THR A 180 -14.13 -8.00 10.18
CA THR A 180 -15.06 -9.14 10.34
C THR A 180 -15.48 -9.74 8.98
N SER A 181 -15.80 -8.89 8.00
CA SER A 181 -16.27 -9.31 6.69
C SER A 181 -15.20 -9.89 5.77
N LYS A 182 -13.92 -9.57 6.00
CA LYS A 182 -12.78 -10.15 5.27
C LYS A 182 -12.12 -11.33 6.01
N LEU A 183 -12.53 -11.60 7.25
CA LEU A 183 -12.06 -12.71 8.06
C LEU A 183 -13.19 -13.67 8.41
N PHE A 184 -13.93 -13.39 9.47
CA PHE A 184 -14.86 -14.33 10.09
C PHE A 184 -16.05 -14.70 9.18
N ASP A 185 -16.60 -13.74 8.42
CA ASP A 185 -17.71 -13.99 7.50
C ASP A 185 -17.26 -14.84 6.29
N MET A 186 -15.98 -14.76 5.93
CA MET A 186 -15.34 -15.64 4.94
C MET A 186 -14.91 -17.00 5.54
N GLY A 187 -15.11 -17.22 6.84
CA GLY A 187 -14.69 -18.44 7.55
C GLY A 187 -13.20 -18.51 7.90
N TRP A 188 -12.48 -17.37 7.90
CA TRP A 188 -11.07 -17.30 8.26
C TRP A 188 -10.92 -17.02 9.76
N TYR A 189 -10.11 -17.80 10.45
CA TYR A 189 -9.84 -17.66 11.88
C TYR A 189 -8.34 -17.61 12.17
N PHE A 190 -7.97 -17.42 13.43
CA PHE A 190 -6.57 -17.30 13.84
C PHE A 190 -6.03 -18.60 14.42
N GLN A 191 -4.79 -18.95 14.07
CA GLN A 191 -3.99 -19.99 14.70
C GLN A 191 -2.76 -19.34 15.36
N PHE A 192 -2.40 -19.81 16.55
CA PHE A 192 -1.17 -19.41 17.24
C PHE A 192 -0.71 -20.51 18.20
N GLY A 193 0.57 -20.89 18.15
CA GLY A 193 1.12 -22.03 18.89
C GLY A 193 0.46 -23.35 18.46
N GLY A 194 0.28 -23.56 17.16
CA GLY A 194 -0.34 -24.75 16.58
C GLY A 194 -1.85 -24.95 16.87
N LYS A 195 -2.50 -24.04 17.61
CA LYS A 195 -3.90 -24.16 18.04
C LYS A 195 -4.77 -23.03 17.50
N ILE A 196 -5.98 -23.36 17.02
CA ILE A 196 -6.98 -22.35 16.63
C ILE A 196 -7.43 -21.54 17.85
N LYS A 197 -7.65 -20.24 17.67
CA LYS A 197 -8.08 -19.27 18.68
C LYS A 197 -9.42 -18.65 18.30
N LEU A 198 -10.50 -19.43 18.38
CA LEU A 198 -11.85 -19.06 17.89
C LEU A 198 -12.43 -17.76 18.48
N GLY A 199 -12.01 -17.37 19.69
CA GLY A 199 -12.42 -16.13 20.37
C GLY A 199 -11.38 -15.01 20.35
N MET A 200 -10.30 -15.13 19.58
CA MET A 200 -9.28 -14.08 19.50
C MET A 200 -9.80 -12.88 18.68
N THR A 201 -9.73 -11.69 19.28
CA THR A 201 -10.16 -10.45 18.64
C THR A 201 -9.20 -10.02 17.53
N ILE A 202 -9.74 -9.40 16.47
CA ILE A 202 -8.96 -8.91 15.33
C ILE A 202 -7.82 -7.96 15.77
N PRO A 203 -8.01 -7.00 16.71
CA PRO A 203 -6.92 -6.15 17.18
C PRO A 203 -5.85 -6.88 18.00
N ARG A 204 -6.14 -8.03 18.60
CA ARG A 204 -5.12 -8.87 19.25
C ARG A 204 -4.34 -9.66 18.19
N ALA A 205 -5.06 -10.22 17.21
CA ALA A 205 -4.46 -10.98 16.13
C ALA A 205 -3.52 -10.13 15.25
N PHE A 206 -3.91 -8.90 14.92
CA PHE A 206 -3.08 -7.97 14.15
C PHE A 206 -1.77 -7.62 14.85
N ARG A 207 -1.83 -7.35 16.17
CA ARG A 207 -0.61 -7.09 16.96
C ARG A 207 0.32 -8.30 17.00
N LEU A 208 -0.21 -9.53 17.10
CA LEU A 208 0.59 -10.75 17.01
C LEU A 208 1.23 -10.92 15.62
N ALA A 209 0.49 -10.66 14.55
CA ALA A 209 1.03 -10.70 13.19
C ALA A 209 2.15 -9.67 12.97
N LEU A 210 1.98 -8.45 13.49
CA LEU A 210 3.04 -7.44 13.52
C LEU A 210 4.24 -7.91 14.35
N SER A 211 4.05 -8.48 15.55
CA SER A 211 5.15 -9.05 16.35
C SER A 211 5.93 -10.14 15.61
N THR A 212 5.24 -10.99 14.85
CA THR A 212 5.87 -12.00 13.99
C THR A 212 6.63 -11.37 12.82
N TRP A 213 6.11 -10.31 12.20
CA TRP A 213 6.86 -9.52 11.19
C TRP A 213 8.11 -8.84 11.78
N GLN A 214 8.03 -8.27 12.99
CA GLN A 214 9.18 -7.66 13.68
C GLN A 214 10.25 -8.72 14.01
N SER A 215 9.83 -9.89 14.47
CA SER A 215 10.71 -11.03 14.75
C SER A 215 11.36 -11.55 13.47
N TRP A 216 10.58 -11.74 12.40
CA TRP A 216 11.10 -12.12 11.09
C TRP A 216 12.14 -11.12 10.59
N LEU A 217 11.85 -9.82 10.61
CA LEU A 217 12.77 -8.79 10.13
C LEU A 217 14.10 -8.83 10.89
N SER A 218 14.05 -8.99 12.21
CA SER A 218 15.22 -9.07 13.09
C SER A 218 16.07 -10.34 12.88
N ASN A 219 15.49 -11.40 12.34
CA ASN A 219 16.16 -12.69 12.07
C ASN A 219 16.36 -12.97 10.57
N SER A 220 15.98 -12.04 9.70
CA SER A 220 16.07 -12.19 8.24
C SER A 220 17.47 -11.88 7.72
N ALA A 221 17.82 -12.43 6.55
CA ALA A 221 19.09 -12.13 5.87
C ALA A 221 19.05 -10.79 5.07
N ILE A 222 18.28 -9.81 5.53
CA ILE A 222 18.23 -8.46 4.96
C ILE A 222 19.50 -7.70 5.38
N ASP A 223 20.29 -7.20 4.42
CA ASP A 223 21.46 -6.35 4.72
C ASP A 223 20.99 -4.89 4.92
N PRO A 224 21.05 -4.34 6.15
CA PRO A 224 20.61 -2.96 6.43
C PRO A 224 21.45 -1.88 5.73
N ARG A 225 22.63 -2.22 5.19
CA ARG A 225 23.45 -1.29 4.39
C ARG A 225 22.95 -1.16 2.95
N ARG A 226 22.24 -2.18 2.46
CA ARG A 226 21.65 -2.26 1.12
C ARG A 226 20.17 -1.85 1.15
N THR A 227 19.37 -2.54 1.96
CA THR A 227 17.91 -2.49 1.92
C THR A 227 17.36 -1.36 2.80
N GLN A 228 16.61 -0.44 2.21
CA GLN A 228 15.80 0.51 2.97
C GLN A 228 14.39 -0.06 3.18
N VAL A 229 14.05 -0.37 4.44
CA VAL A 229 12.74 -0.94 4.81
C VAL A 229 11.77 0.17 5.23
N PHE A 230 10.55 0.11 4.70
CA PHE A 230 9.46 1.02 4.99
C PHE A 230 8.23 0.24 5.44
N PHE A 231 7.44 0.84 6.34
CA PHE A 231 6.07 0.36 6.63
C PHE A 231 5.08 1.52 6.51
N ARG A 232 4.07 1.34 5.66
CA ARG A 232 2.99 2.31 5.42
C ARG A 232 1.84 2.13 6.39
N THR A 233 1.39 3.21 7.01
CA THR A 233 0.23 3.17 7.92
C THR A 233 -1.10 3.03 7.16
N PHE A 234 -2.14 2.55 7.84
CA PHE A 234 -3.44 2.23 7.26
C PHE A 234 -4.05 3.34 6.38
N GLU A 235 -4.64 2.96 5.27
CA GLU A 235 -5.22 3.88 4.29
C GLU A 235 -6.68 4.18 4.67
N SER A 236 -7.05 5.46 4.75
CA SER A 236 -8.38 5.86 5.20
C SER A 236 -9.46 5.43 4.19
N SER A 237 -10.46 4.67 4.65
CA SER A 237 -11.65 4.34 3.88
C SER A 237 -12.84 5.21 4.32
N HIS A 238 -13.55 5.79 3.36
CA HIS A 238 -14.62 6.78 3.62
C HIS A 238 -16.02 6.16 3.53
N TRP A 239 -16.18 4.96 4.10
CA TRP A 239 -17.50 4.35 4.29
C TRP A 239 -18.25 5.02 5.45
N SER A 240 -19.55 5.20 5.27
CA SER A 240 -20.43 5.92 6.20
C SER A 240 -21.69 5.10 6.55
N GLY A 241 -22.41 5.53 7.59
CA GLY A 241 -23.52 4.77 8.18
C GLY A 241 -23.05 3.65 9.12
N GLY A 242 -23.98 3.11 9.91
CA GLY A 242 -23.73 1.95 10.75
C GLY A 242 -23.19 0.77 9.93
N HIS A 243 -22.18 0.08 10.45
CA HIS A 243 -21.45 -1.00 9.75
C HIS A 243 -20.81 -0.61 8.39
N GLY A 244 -20.68 0.68 8.07
CA GLY A 244 -19.97 1.15 6.88
C GLY A 244 -20.68 0.81 5.55
N GLN A 245 -22.01 0.86 5.52
CA GLN A 245 -22.80 0.44 4.34
C GLN A 245 -22.86 1.47 3.20
N LYS A 246 -22.57 2.76 3.45
CA LYS A 246 -22.74 3.85 2.47
C LYS A 246 -21.40 4.41 2.02
N CYS A 247 -20.97 4.03 0.82
CA CYS A 247 -19.89 4.73 0.11
C CYS A 247 -20.47 5.91 -0.68
N ARG A 248 -19.94 7.12 -0.45
CA ARG A 248 -20.26 8.32 -1.25
C ARG A 248 -19.02 9.20 -1.38
N VAL A 249 -18.40 9.16 -2.55
CA VAL A 249 -17.27 10.01 -2.93
C VAL A 249 -17.70 11.48 -2.95
N THR A 250 -16.88 12.36 -2.35
CA THR A 250 -17.10 13.81 -2.37
C THR A 250 -16.54 14.43 -3.66
N LYS A 251 -16.91 15.68 -3.99
CA LYS A 251 -16.31 16.39 -5.14
C LYS A 251 -14.96 17.05 -4.83
N LYS A 252 -14.69 17.32 -3.54
CA LYS A 252 -13.51 18.01 -3.02
C LYS A 252 -13.09 17.35 -1.70
N PRO A 253 -11.82 17.53 -1.27
CA PRO A 253 -11.37 17.07 0.03
C PRO A 253 -12.26 17.58 1.17
N SER A 254 -12.40 16.79 2.23
CA SER A 254 -13.12 17.18 3.44
C SER A 254 -12.44 18.36 4.11
N SER A 255 -13.21 19.37 4.52
CA SER A 255 -12.73 20.50 5.33
C SER A 255 -12.74 20.20 6.83
N LYS A 256 -13.37 19.09 7.26
CA LYS A 256 -13.38 18.67 8.65
C LYS A 256 -12.11 17.88 8.94
N ASN A 257 -11.55 18.07 10.15
CA ASN A 257 -10.45 17.26 10.67
C ASN A 257 -10.92 15.82 10.97
N GLU A 258 -11.13 15.01 9.94
CA GLU A 258 -11.27 13.56 10.08
C GLU A 258 -9.97 12.89 10.57
N VAL A 259 -8.86 13.63 10.57
CA VAL A 259 -7.58 13.32 11.25
C VAL A 259 -7.76 12.86 12.70
N GLY A 260 -8.82 13.32 13.39
CA GLY A 260 -9.16 12.88 14.74
C GLY A 260 -9.62 11.42 14.86
N ARG A 261 -9.95 10.75 13.75
CA ARG A 261 -10.29 9.31 13.73
C ARG A 261 -9.01 8.48 13.88
N ARG A 262 -8.59 8.24 15.13
CA ARG A 262 -7.52 7.28 15.45
C ARG A 262 -7.80 5.93 14.81
N SER A 263 -6.93 5.51 13.90
CA SER A 263 -6.94 4.17 13.32
C SER A 263 -6.15 3.25 14.24
N TRP A 264 -6.83 2.34 14.93
CA TRP A 264 -6.16 1.36 15.80
C TRP A 264 -5.15 0.48 15.02
N ILE A 265 -5.35 0.33 13.70
CA ILE A 265 -4.43 -0.34 12.77
C ILE A 265 -3.16 0.51 12.63
N SER A 266 -3.30 1.82 12.36
CA SER A 266 -2.16 2.74 12.28
C SER A 266 -1.41 2.83 13.61
N ASP A 267 -2.13 2.94 14.73
CA ASP A 267 -1.52 2.98 16.07
C ASP A 267 -0.68 1.72 16.35
N ALA A 268 -1.17 0.54 15.94
CA ALA A 268 -0.44 -0.72 16.06
C ALA A 268 0.78 -0.80 15.12
N ILE A 269 0.66 -0.33 13.87
CA ILE A 269 1.79 -0.24 12.93
C ILE A 269 2.88 0.71 13.47
N ILE A 270 2.48 1.90 13.94
CA ILE A 270 3.39 2.91 14.50
C ILE A 270 4.13 2.34 15.72
N ALA A 271 3.43 1.63 16.61
CA ALA A 271 4.06 0.96 17.74
C ALA A 271 5.04 -0.14 17.30
N ALA A 272 4.67 -0.97 16.31
CA ALA A 272 5.55 -2.02 15.79
C ALA A 272 6.83 -1.43 15.16
N VAL A 273 6.72 -0.40 14.34
CA VAL A 273 7.88 0.28 13.73
C VAL A 273 8.78 0.91 14.79
N LYS A 274 8.21 1.64 15.77
CA LYS A 274 8.99 2.22 16.88
C LYS A 274 9.76 1.17 17.67
N ASN A 275 9.13 0.04 17.98
CA ASN A 275 9.76 -1.05 18.72
C ASN A 275 10.92 -1.70 17.95
N VAL A 276 10.84 -1.82 16.61
CA VAL A 276 11.98 -2.29 15.80
C VAL A 276 13.09 -1.25 15.87
N SER A 277 12.81 0.00 15.51
CA SER A 277 13.83 1.05 15.41
C SER A 277 14.48 1.45 16.75
N SER A 278 13.94 1.01 17.90
CA SER A 278 14.60 1.12 19.21
C SER A 278 15.65 0.03 19.51
N SER A 279 15.74 -1.02 18.69
CA SER A 279 16.72 -2.09 18.85
C SER A 279 18.01 -1.77 18.08
N ALA A 280 19.13 -1.64 18.81
CA ALA A 280 20.43 -1.23 18.28
C ALA A 280 21.04 -2.18 17.23
N SER A 281 20.49 -3.39 17.08
CA SER A 281 20.96 -4.41 16.12
C SER A 281 19.95 -4.71 15.00
N SER A 282 18.86 -3.93 14.89
CA SER A 282 17.79 -4.19 13.93
C SER A 282 18.00 -3.52 12.57
N VAL A 283 17.36 -4.07 11.53
CA VAL A 283 17.17 -3.37 10.27
C VAL A 283 16.25 -2.17 10.51
N GLY A 284 16.78 -0.95 10.39
CA GLY A 284 16.03 0.28 10.64
C GLY A 284 14.82 0.42 9.72
N VAL A 285 13.64 0.62 10.31
CA VAL A 285 12.38 0.77 9.55
C VAL A 285 11.93 2.22 9.52
N LYS A 286 11.73 2.75 8.32
CA LYS A 286 11.18 4.08 8.06
C LYS A 286 9.64 4.00 8.02
N LEU A 287 8.96 4.82 8.83
CA LEU A 287 7.49 4.90 8.82
C LEU A 287 7.03 5.78 7.65
N LEU A 288 6.08 5.30 6.83
CA LEU A 288 5.33 6.14 5.89
C LEU A 288 3.95 6.43 6.48
N HIS A 289 3.82 7.52 7.22
CA HIS A 289 2.59 7.86 7.94
C HIS A 289 1.55 8.55 7.05
N VAL A 290 0.94 7.79 6.14
CA VAL A 290 0.02 8.32 5.12
C VAL A 290 -1.43 8.48 5.58
N THR A 291 -1.81 7.90 6.73
CA THR A 291 -3.20 7.91 7.22
C THR A 291 -3.80 9.31 7.37
N PRO A 292 -3.09 10.33 7.93
CA PRO A 292 -3.64 11.68 8.05
C PRO A 292 -3.90 12.34 6.70
N MET A 293 -3.09 12.03 5.68
CA MET A 293 -3.26 12.52 4.31
C MET A 293 -4.51 11.91 3.69
N GLY A 294 -4.70 10.60 3.84
CA GLY A 294 -5.86 9.87 3.34
C GLY A 294 -7.18 10.38 3.92
N ALA A 295 -7.22 10.73 5.20
CA ALA A 295 -8.45 11.07 5.95
C ALA A 295 -9.25 12.26 5.39
N PHE A 296 -8.65 13.12 4.56
CA PHE A 296 -9.36 14.21 3.90
C PHE A 296 -9.90 13.84 2.52
N ARG A 297 -9.45 12.73 1.93
CA ARG A 297 -9.46 12.51 0.48
C ARG A 297 -10.57 11.60 -0.02
N SER A 298 -11.75 11.64 0.60
CA SER A 298 -12.95 10.95 0.10
C SER A 298 -13.20 11.21 -1.39
N ASP A 299 -12.80 12.37 -1.92
CA ASP A 299 -12.86 12.74 -3.33
C ASP A 299 -12.02 11.87 -4.27
N ALA A 300 -10.91 11.29 -3.80
CA ALA A 300 -9.98 10.53 -4.64
C ALA A 300 -10.26 9.02 -4.68
N HIS A 301 -11.31 8.53 -4.03
CA HIS A 301 -11.71 7.12 -4.08
C HIS A 301 -12.33 6.72 -5.43
N VAL A 302 -12.25 5.42 -5.73
CA VAL A 302 -12.83 4.80 -6.93
C VAL A 302 -14.34 5.03 -7.02
N GLY A 303 -15.06 4.94 -5.90
CA GLY A 303 -16.51 5.10 -5.86
C GLY A 303 -17.21 4.17 -6.84
N SER A 304 -18.14 4.71 -7.63
CA SER A 304 -18.84 3.96 -8.68
C SER A 304 -18.02 3.74 -9.96
N TRP A 305 -16.83 4.36 -10.10
CA TRP A 305 -16.03 4.34 -11.33
C TRP A 305 -15.04 3.17 -11.37
N SER A 306 -15.55 1.97 -11.08
CA SER A 306 -14.81 0.71 -11.21
C SER A 306 -14.98 0.10 -12.60
N GLU A 307 -14.20 -0.94 -12.93
CA GLU A 307 -14.26 -1.65 -14.22
C GLU A 307 -15.66 -2.19 -14.56
N ASN A 308 -16.45 -2.57 -13.56
CA ASN A 308 -17.83 -3.00 -13.75
C ASN A 308 -18.78 -1.99 -13.06
N PRO A 309 -19.51 -1.16 -13.83
CA PRO A 309 -20.43 -0.15 -13.31
C PRO A 309 -21.56 -0.68 -12.41
N SER A 310 -21.88 -1.98 -12.49
CA SER A 310 -22.88 -2.64 -11.64
C SER A 310 -22.33 -3.10 -10.29
N SER A 311 -21.03 -2.91 -10.03
CA SER A 311 -20.42 -3.25 -8.75
C SER A 311 -20.82 -2.27 -7.65
N PRO A 312 -20.89 -2.70 -6.37
CA PRO A 312 -21.01 -1.78 -5.24
C PRO A 312 -19.89 -0.73 -5.26
N PRO A 313 -20.18 0.56 -4.96
CA PRO A 313 -19.17 1.61 -4.97
C PRO A 313 -18.02 1.36 -3.98
N ASP A 314 -16.78 1.67 -4.38
CA ASP A 314 -15.58 1.39 -3.60
C ASP A 314 -15.02 2.67 -2.93
N CYS A 315 -15.21 2.80 -1.62
CA CYS A 315 -14.63 3.86 -0.78
C CYS A 315 -13.42 3.36 0.03
N SER A 316 -12.65 2.42 -0.51
CA SER A 316 -11.40 1.93 0.06
C SER A 316 -10.23 2.14 -0.90
N HIS A 317 -10.37 1.75 -2.17
CA HIS A 317 -9.33 1.94 -3.19
C HIS A 317 -9.33 3.35 -3.79
N TRP A 318 -8.20 3.74 -4.36
CA TRP A 318 -7.94 5.07 -4.88
C TRP A 318 -7.97 5.09 -6.40
N CYS A 319 -8.51 6.15 -6.99
CA CYS A 319 -8.30 6.45 -8.40
C CYS A 319 -6.83 6.75 -8.67
N LEU A 320 -6.34 6.37 -9.86
CA LEU A 320 -5.04 6.78 -10.38
C LEU A 320 -5.21 7.61 -11.68
N PRO A 321 -4.48 8.73 -11.85
CA PRO A 321 -3.64 9.40 -10.87
C PRO A 321 -4.46 9.93 -9.68
N GLY A 322 -3.82 10.10 -8.53
CA GLY A 322 -4.49 10.42 -7.27
C GLY A 322 -3.59 10.32 -6.03
N VAL A 323 -4.20 10.01 -4.89
CA VAL A 323 -3.53 10.03 -3.57
C VAL A 323 -2.26 9.15 -3.48
N PRO A 324 -2.20 7.94 -4.08
CA PRO A 324 -0.99 7.12 -4.04
C PRO A 324 0.23 7.75 -4.71
N ASP A 325 0.04 8.66 -5.67
CA ASP A 325 1.15 9.37 -6.33
C ASP A 325 1.92 10.23 -5.30
N MET A 326 1.19 10.87 -4.38
CA MET A 326 1.77 11.67 -3.29
C MET A 326 2.53 10.79 -2.27
N TRP A 327 2.10 9.55 -2.06
CA TRP A 327 2.83 8.60 -1.21
C TRP A 327 4.15 8.18 -1.86
N ASN A 328 4.16 8.06 -3.18
CA ASN A 328 5.37 7.78 -3.96
C ASN A 328 6.32 8.98 -3.99
N GLU A 329 5.82 10.21 -4.12
CA GLU A 329 6.65 11.42 -3.96
C GLU A 329 7.36 11.48 -2.59
N ILE A 330 6.66 11.16 -1.50
CA ILE A 330 7.26 11.11 -0.16
C ILE A 330 8.27 9.96 -0.06
N LEU A 331 7.95 8.77 -0.59
CA LEU A 331 8.89 7.65 -0.64
C LEU A 331 10.16 8.05 -1.42
N PHE A 332 10.05 8.71 -2.57
CA PHE A 332 11.20 9.20 -3.34
C PHE A 332 11.99 10.29 -2.59
N ALA A 333 11.32 11.21 -1.89
CA ALA A 333 12.00 12.20 -1.05
C ALA A 333 12.81 11.52 0.09
N VAL A 334 12.20 10.57 0.81
CA VAL A 334 12.85 9.86 1.93
C VAL A 334 13.91 8.83 1.47
N LEU A 335 13.83 8.35 0.22
CA LEU A 335 14.91 7.62 -0.47
C LEU A 335 16.04 8.55 -0.93
N SER A 336 15.75 9.84 -1.09
CA SER A 336 16.71 10.87 -1.52
C SER A 336 17.53 11.43 -0.35
N GLU A 337 16.98 11.40 0.86
CA GLU A 337 17.65 11.67 2.13
C GLU A 337 18.63 10.54 2.51
N LYS A 338 19.71 10.42 1.74
CA LYS A 338 21.00 9.91 2.23
C LYS A 338 21.91 11.12 2.47
N TYR A 339 21.87 11.62 3.70
CA TYR A 339 22.90 12.44 4.34
C TYR A 339 23.35 11.71 5.60
#